data_AF-A0A350NYV4-F1
#
_entry.id   AF-A0A350NYV4-F1
#
_cell.length_a   1.000
_cell.length_b   1.000
_cell.length_c   1.000
_cell.angle_alpha   90.00
_cell.angle_beta   90.00
_cell.angle_gamma   90.00
#
_symmetry.space_group_name_H-M   'P 1'
#
loop_
_entity.id
_entity.type
_entity.pdbx_description
1 polymer ?
#
loop_
_entity_poly.entity_id
_entity_poly.type
_entity_poly.pdbx_seq_one_letter_code
_entity_poly.pdbx_strand_id
1 'polypeptide(L)' 'MKPETIALHAGYTSEETTKAATTPIYQTTSYTFDNTQHGA' A
#
# COMPACT_ATOMS: atom_id res chain seq x y z
N MET A 1 12.17 -2.63 17.96
CA MET A 1 11.33 -1.41 18.07
C MET A 1 10.56 -1.46 19.37
N LYS A 2 10.26 -0.30 19.97
CA LYS A 2 9.42 -0.25 21.18
C LYS A 2 7.95 -0.57 20.83
N PRO A 3 7.14 -1.11 21.77
CA PRO A 3 5.74 -1.45 21.48
C PRO A 3 4.92 -0.29 20.93
N GLU A 4 5.14 0.93 21.43
CA GLU A 4 4.44 2.14 20.99
C GLU A 4 4.77 2.48 19.53
N THR A 5 6.01 2.22 19.11
CA THR A 5 6.44 2.40 17.71
C THR A 5 5.76 1.38 16.79
N ILE A 6 5.63 0.14 17.24
CA ILE A 6 4.96 -0.92 16.46
C ILE A 6 3.48 -0.58 16.27
N ALA A 7 2.81 -0.13 17.33
CA ALA A 7 1.40 0.24 17.29
C ALA A 7 1.10 1.35 16.26
N LEU A 8 2.05 2.26 16.02
CA LEU A 8 1.87 3.38 15.10
C LEU A 8 2.31 3.11 13.65
N HIS A 9 3.30 2.23 13.44
CA HIS A 9 3.98 2.12 12.14
C HIS A 9 3.90 0.72 11.51
N ALA A 10 3.41 -0.29 12.23
CA ALA A 10 3.24 -1.61 11.63
C ALA A 10 2.11 -1.61 10.59
N GLY A 11 2.33 -2.31 9.48
CA GLY A 11 1.31 -2.54 8.45
C GLY A 11 1.24 -1.49 7.35
N TYR A 12 1.95 -0.37 7.45
CA TYR A 12 2.03 0.61 6.37
C TYR A 12 3.35 1.36 6.35
N THR A 13 3.87 1.60 5.14
CA THR A 13 4.98 2.52 4.87
C THR A 13 4.54 3.40 3.72
N SER A 14 4.91 4.69 3.78
CA SER A 14 4.49 5.66 2.77
C SER A 14 4.89 5.22 1.37
N GLU A 15 3.93 5.19 0.45
CA GLU A 15 4.21 4.88 -0.95
C GLU A 15 5.11 5.94 -1.59
N GLU A 16 6.00 5.52 -2.49
CA GLU A 16 6.95 6.43 -3.15
C GLU A 16 6.26 7.46 -4.06
N THR A 17 5.12 7.10 -4.66
CA THR A 17 4.41 7.91 -5.65
C THR A 17 3.85 9.21 -5.07
N THR A 18 3.35 9.18 -3.84
CA THR A 18 2.66 10.33 -3.20
C THR A 18 3.20 10.67 -1.80
N LYS A 19 3.95 9.76 -1.18
CA LYS A 19 4.45 9.88 0.20
C LYS A 19 3.33 10.12 1.22
N ALA A 20 2.15 9.55 0.99
CA ALA A 20 1.03 9.65 1.91
C ALA A 20 1.39 9.04 3.27
N ALA A 21 1.14 9.79 4.35
CA ALA A 21 1.41 9.35 5.72
C ALA A 21 0.40 8.30 6.23
N THR A 22 -0.71 8.10 5.53
CA THR A 22 -1.78 7.16 5.87
C THR A 22 -2.05 6.21 4.71
N THR A 23 -2.58 5.01 5.01
CA THR A 23 -2.98 4.02 4.00
C THR A 23 -4.01 4.59 3.02
N PRO A 24 -3.80 4.50 1.70
CA PRO A 24 -4.80 4.93 0.72
C PRO A 24 -6.07 4.08 0.78
N ILE A 25 -7.19 4.69 0.38
CA ILE A 25 -8.45 3.97 0.15
C ILE A 25 -8.52 3.61 -1.33
N TYR A 26 -8.26 2.36 -1.67
CA TYR A 26 -8.44 1.86 -3.05
C TYR A 26 -9.89 1.45 -3.28
N GLN A 27 -10.76 2.44 -3.47
CA GLN A 27 -12.16 2.22 -3.81
C GLN A 27 -12.30 1.86 -5.30
N THR A 28 -11.84 0.68 -5.65
CA THR A 28 -11.90 0.11 -7.00
C THR A 28 -12.40 -1.33 -6.95
N THR A 29 -12.97 -1.78 -8.05
CA THR A 29 -13.41 -3.17 -8.23
C THR A 29 -12.39 -3.99 -9.04
N SER A 30 -11.39 -3.36 -9.65
CA SER A 30 -10.41 -4.01 -10.52
C SER A 30 -9.06 -3.27 -10.56
N TYR A 31 -7.99 -3.99 -10.90
CA TYR A 31 -6.66 -3.47 -11.19
C TYR A 31 -6.24 -3.86 -12.62
N THR A 32 -5.41 -3.04 -13.26
CA THR A 32 -4.89 -3.31 -14.60
C THR A 32 -3.70 -4.27 -14.55
N PHE A 33 -3.55 -5.11 -15.58
CA PHE A 33 -2.34 -5.91 -15.78
C PHE A 33 -1.30 -5.12 -16.58
N ASP A 34 -0.03 -5.24 -16.19
CA ASP A 34 1.07 -4.61 -16.94
C ASP A 34 1.32 -5.28 -18.30
N ASN A 35 1.04 -6.57 -18.41
CA ASN A 35 1.17 -7.35 -19.65
C ASN A 35 0.28 -8.62 -19.61
N THR A 36 0.13 -9.28 -20.75
CA THR A 36 -0.72 -10.47 -20.90
C THR A 36 -0.26 -11.67 -20.07
N GLN A 37 1.05 -11.81 -19.81
CA GLN A 37 1.60 -12.89 -18.99
C GLN A 37 1.26 -12.73 -17.50
N HIS A 38 1.05 -11.50 -17.03
CA HIS A 38 0.59 -11.21 -15.67
C HIS A 38 -0.93 -11.44 -15.51
N GLY A 39 -1.68 -11.50 -16.62
CA GLY A 39 -3.14 -11.67 -16.62
C GLY A 39 -3.64 -13.12 -16.75
N ALA A 40 -2.75 -14.11 -16.88
CA ALA A 40 -3.08 -15.51 -17.18
C ALA A 40 -2.34 -16.50 -16.27
#